data_AF-A0A1Q4XGP2-F1
#
_entry.id   AF-A0A1Q4XGP2-F1
#
_cell.length_a   1.000
_cell.length_b   1.000
_cell.length_c   1.000
_cell.angle_alpha   90.00
_cell.angle_beta   90.00
_cell.angle_gamma   90.00
#
_symmetry.space_group_name_H-M   'P 1'
#
loop_
_entity.id
_entity.type
_entity.pdbx_description
1 polymer ?
#
loop_
_entity_poly.entity_id
_entity_poly.type
_entity_poly.pdbx_seq_one_letter_code
_entity_poly.pdbx_strand_id
1 'polypeptide(L)'
;MATVVGRAVRWVSDEPFPGWVEVQLTDVHGVAWSLFDKPTVFDDEDRLRNHTAYPVDVDVPCEVVGRGWLRDGTEVVTISTRLPCGIETRDGRTEFLVEVGTVTAD
;
A
#
# COMPACT_ATOMS: atom_id res chain seq x y z
N MET A 1 -9.93 3.12 10.87
CA MET A 1 -8.60 3.31 10.23
C MET A 1 -8.78 3.03 8.74
N ALA A 2 -8.03 3.63 7.82
CA ALA A 2 -8.27 3.42 6.39
C ALA A 2 -7.29 2.43 5.78
N THR A 3 -7.75 1.68 4.78
CA THR A 3 -6.91 0.82 3.94
C THR A 3 -7.16 1.11 2.47
N VAL A 4 -6.16 0.83 1.64
CA VAL A 4 -6.29 0.73 0.19
C VAL A 4 -5.73 -0.58 -0.30
N VAL A 5 -6.28 -1.10 -1.39
CA VAL A 5 -5.78 -2.35 -1.98
C VAL A 5 -4.42 -2.10 -2.64
N GLY A 6 -3.42 -2.85 -2.18
CA GLY A 6 -2.13 -3.02 -2.86
C GLY A 6 -1.97 -4.44 -3.39
N ARG A 7 -0.88 -4.67 -4.12
CA ARG A 7 -0.48 -6.01 -4.57
C ARG A 7 0.90 -6.36 -4.05
N ALA A 8 1.01 -7.34 -3.16
CA ALA A 8 2.30 -7.93 -2.87
C ALA A 8 2.80 -8.66 -4.12
N VAL A 9 3.98 -8.30 -4.63
CA VAL A 9 4.48 -8.79 -5.93
C VAL A 9 5.66 -9.75 -5.81
N ARG A 10 6.40 -9.72 -4.68
CA ARG A 10 7.47 -10.68 -4.38
C ARG A 10 7.95 -10.57 -2.94
N TRP A 11 8.50 -11.68 -2.44
CA TRP A 11 9.42 -11.68 -1.30
C TRP A 11 10.76 -11.04 -1.71
N VAL A 12 11.33 -10.20 -0.84
CA VAL A 12 12.54 -9.42 -1.15
C VAL A 12 13.74 -9.93 -0.37
N SER A 13 13.56 -10.30 0.89
CA SER A 13 14.64 -10.72 1.78
C SER A 13 14.08 -11.48 2.96
N ASP A 14 14.80 -12.51 3.44
CA ASP A 14 14.52 -13.16 4.73
C ASP A 14 15.04 -12.33 5.92
N GLU A 15 15.90 -11.33 5.67
CA GLU A 15 16.51 -10.48 6.69
C GLU A 15 16.20 -8.98 6.48
N PRO A 16 16.06 -8.19 7.57
CA PRO A 16 15.96 -8.64 8.96
C PRO A 16 14.70 -9.48 9.19
N PHE A 17 14.79 -10.50 10.06
CA PHE A 17 13.63 -11.31 10.46
C PHE A 17 12.43 -10.43 10.88
N PRO A 18 11.19 -10.66 10.40
CA PRO A 18 10.70 -11.86 9.69
C PRO A 18 10.91 -11.87 8.17
N GLY A 19 11.65 -10.91 7.62
CA GLY A 19 11.81 -10.69 6.19
C GLY A 19 11.01 -9.50 5.67
N TRP A 20 11.11 -9.27 4.37
CA TRP A 20 10.57 -8.10 3.68
C TRP A 20 9.85 -8.52 2.40
N VAL A 21 8.74 -7.84 2.11
CA VAL A 21 7.95 -8.01 0.90
C VAL A 21 7.91 -6.70 0.12
N GLU A 22 7.79 -6.78 -1.20
CA GLU A 22 7.44 -5.63 -2.04
C GLU A 22 5.94 -5.64 -2.30
N VAL A 23 5.28 -4.54 -1.98
CA VAL A 23 3.88 -4.26 -2.30
C VAL A 23 3.82 -3.11 -3.28
N GLN A 24 3.01 -3.25 -4.33
CA GLN A 24 2.75 -2.18 -5.28
C GLN A 24 1.39 -1.56 -4.99
N LEU A 25 1.40 -0.25 -4.74
CA LEU A 25 0.22 0.59 -4.68
C LEU A 25 0.08 1.35 -6.00
N THR A 26 -1.05 1.18 -6.69
CA THR A 26 -1.30 1.93 -7.93
C THR A 26 -2.12 3.18 -7.61
N ASP A 27 -1.61 4.35 -7.99
CA ASP A 27 -2.32 5.61 -7.80
C ASP A 27 -3.35 5.88 -8.91
N VAL A 28 -4.15 6.94 -8.77
CA VAL A 28 -5.18 7.32 -9.75
C VAL A 28 -4.62 7.67 -11.14
N HIS A 29 -3.31 7.92 -11.25
CA HIS A 29 -2.64 8.19 -12.51
C HIS A 29 -2.06 6.91 -13.15
N GLY A 30 -2.30 5.74 -12.56
CA GLY A 30 -1.79 4.46 -13.02
C GLY A 30 -0.31 4.23 -12.69
N VAL A 31 0.29 5.06 -11.82
CA VAL A 31 1.67 4.85 -11.38
C VAL A 31 1.69 3.81 -10.27
N ALA A 32 2.45 2.74 -10.49
CA ALA A 32 2.69 1.71 -9.48
C ALA A 32 3.88 2.11 -8.60
N TRP A 33 3.61 2.35 -7.33
CA TRP A 33 4.58 2.71 -6.30
C TRP A 33 4.98 1.48 -5.50
N SER A 34 6.28 1.16 -5.49
CA SER A 34 6.82 0.07 -4.67
C SER A 34 7.00 0.51 -3.23
N LEU A 35 6.28 -0.15 -2.34
CA LEU A 35 6.35 -0.08 -0.89
C LEU A 35 7.07 -1.33 -0.38
N PHE A 36 7.93 -1.17 0.63
CA PHE A 36 8.72 -2.25 1.19
C PHE A 36 8.55 -2.25 2.70
N ASP A 37 8.08 -3.35 3.25
CA ASP A 37 8.02 -3.53 4.71
C ASP A 37 7.91 -5.02 5.06
N LYS A 38 7.78 -5.31 6.34
CA LYS A 38 7.52 -6.64 6.88
C LYS A 38 6.18 -7.17 6.39
N PRO A 39 6.07 -8.48 6.09
CA PRO A 39 4.83 -9.13 5.67
C PRO A 39 3.61 -8.81 6.55
N THR A 40 3.80 -8.82 7.88
CA THR A 40 2.75 -8.57 8.88
C THR A 40 2.20 -7.15 8.87
N VAL A 41 2.79 -6.23 8.11
CA VAL A 41 2.23 -4.88 7.91
C VAL A 41 1.09 -4.90 6.89
N PHE A 42 1.10 -5.86 5.97
CA PHE A 42 0.16 -5.94 4.85
C PHE A 42 -0.82 -7.12 4.94
N ASP A 43 -0.53 -8.09 5.81
CA ASP A 43 -1.27 -9.34 5.87
C ASP A 43 -1.22 -9.98 7.26
N ASP A 44 -2.36 -10.01 7.94
CA ASP A 44 -2.52 -10.65 9.26
C ASP A 44 -2.71 -12.17 9.18
N GLU A 45 -2.95 -12.71 7.98
CA GLU A 45 -3.24 -14.13 7.76
C GLU A 45 -1.98 -14.99 7.48
N ASP A 46 -0.78 -14.40 7.53
CA ASP A 46 0.50 -15.07 7.30
C ASP A 46 0.56 -15.80 5.93
N ARG A 47 -0.11 -15.22 4.93
CA ARG A 47 -0.12 -15.64 3.51
C ARG A 47 1.12 -15.14 2.79
N LEU A 48 1.75 -14.05 3.23
CA LEU A 48 2.94 -13.48 2.61
C LEU A 48 4.22 -14.14 3.15
N ARG A 49 4.77 -15.10 2.40
CA ARG A 49 5.99 -15.85 2.74
C ARG A 49 6.91 -15.98 1.53
N ASN A 50 8.15 -16.38 1.77
CA ASN A 50 9.16 -16.58 0.71
C ASN A 50 8.79 -17.60 -0.37
N HIS A 51 7.86 -18.52 -0.09
CA HIS A 51 7.36 -19.54 -1.02
C HIS A 51 5.93 -19.27 -1.50
N THR A 52 5.36 -18.10 -1.19
CA THR A 52 4.04 -17.69 -1.66
C THR A 52 4.06 -17.49 -3.17
N ALA A 53 2.98 -17.91 -3.84
CA ALA A 53 2.76 -17.60 -5.25
C ALA A 53 2.26 -16.15 -5.37
N TYR A 54 3.15 -15.26 -5.83
CA TYR A 54 2.84 -13.84 -6.07
C TYR A 54 2.32 -13.61 -7.50
N PRO A 55 1.50 -12.56 -7.76
CA PRO A 55 1.08 -11.53 -6.82
C PRO A 55 -0.13 -11.91 -5.94
N VAL A 56 -0.21 -11.28 -4.76
CA VAL A 56 -1.32 -11.45 -3.80
C VAL A 56 -1.88 -10.06 -3.46
N ASP A 57 -3.20 -9.91 -3.46
CA ASP A 57 -3.85 -8.67 -3.04
C ASP A 57 -3.82 -8.55 -1.52
N VAL A 58 -3.50 -7.34 -1.05
CA VAL A 58 -3.24 -7.02 0.36
C VAL A 58 -3.83 -5.65 0.70
N ASP A 59 -4.11 -5.45 1.99
CA ASP A 59 -4.50 -4.15 2.49
C ASP A 59 -3.26 -3.34 2.87
N VAL A 60 -3.18 -2.11 2.36
CA VAL A 60 -2.15 -1.14 2.74
C VAL A 60 -2.76 -0.17 3.75
N PRO A 61 -2.34 -0.20 5.02
CA PRO A 61 -2.89 0.68 6.04
C PRO A 61 -2.43 2.12 5.82
N CYS A 62 -3.36 3.06 5.98
CA CYS A 62 -3.15 4.46 5.67
C CYS A 62 -4.11 5.39 6.44
N GLU A 63 -3.89 6.68 6.27
CA GLU A 63 -4.81 7.74 6.67
C GLU A 63 -5.25 8.55 5.45
N VAL A 64 -6.51 9.00 5.43
CA VAL A 64 -6.96 10.00 4.46
C VAL A 64 -6.57 11.38 4.98
N VAL A 65 -5.68 12.07 4.28
CA VAL A 65 -5.14 13.38 4.67
C VAL A 65 -5.66 14.54 3.80
N GLY A 66 -6.34 14.23 2.70
CA GLY A 66 -6.94 15.24 1.83
C GLY A 66 -8.04 14.65 0.94
N ARG A 67 -8.91 15.52 0.43
CA ARG A 67 -9.96 15.17 -0.53
C ARG A 67 -9.98 16.19 -1.67
N GLY A 68 -10.38 15.76 -2.86
CA GLY A 68 -10.47 16.63 -4.02
C GLY A 68 -11.15 15.96 -5.20
N TRP A 69 -11.07 16.65 -6.34
CA TRP A 69 -11.61 16.17 -7.61
C TRP A 69 -10.58 16.39 -8.70
N LEU A 70 -10.47 15.41 -9.61
CA LEU A 70 -9.77 15.59 -10.87
C LEU A 70 -10.60 16.45 -11.83
N ARG A 71 -9.97 16.91 -12.91
CA ARG A 71 -10.63 17.76 -13.92
C ARG A 71 -11.78 17.07 -14.65
N ASP A 72 -11.77 15.75 -14.70
CA ASP A 72 -12.82 14.93 -15.31
C ASP A 72 -13.99 14.63 -14.37
N GLY A 73 -13.95 15.14 -13.14
CA GLY A 73 -14.99 14.95 -12.12
C GLY A 73 -14.78 13.75 -11.21
N THR A 74 -13.70 12.98 -11.39
CA THR A 74 -13.36 11.85 -10.50
C THR A 74 -13.06 12.34 -9.09
N GLU A 75 -13.79 11.84 -8.10
CA GLU A 75 -13.52 12.12 -6.69
C GLU A 75 -12.30 11.33 -6.22
N VAL A 76 -11.34 12.05 -5.65
CA VAL A 76 -10.05 11.51 -5.23
C VAL A 76 -9.74 11.91 -3.80
N VAL A 77 -8.89 11.11 -3.15
CA VAL A 77 -8.38 11.40 -1.83
C VAL A 77 -6.87 11.26 -1.81
N THR A 78 -6.21 12.14 -1.07
CA THR A 78 -4.79 11.97 -0.75
C THR A 78 -4.73 11.08 0.48
N ILE A 79 -4.10 9.93 0.34
CA ILE A 79 -3.77 9.05 1.47
C ILE A 79 -2.32 9.25 1.91
N SER A 80 -2.05 8.96 3.17
CA SER A 80 -0.71 8.89 3.73
C SER A 80 -0.47 7.52 4.37
N THR A 81 0.60 6.85 3.98
CA THR A 81 1.05 5.57 4.56
C THR A 81 2.01 5.75 5.73
N ARG A 82 2.28 7.01 6.13
CA ARG A 82 3.16 7.35 7.27
C ARG A 82 2.62 6.80 8.59
N LEU A 83 1.31 6.75 8.75
CA LEU A 83 0.64 6.13 9.89
C LEU A 83 -0.36 5.09 9.35
N PRO A 84 -0.56 3.98 10.07
CA PRO A 84 0.03 3.63 11.38
C PRO A 84 1.45 3.03 11.31
N CYS A 85 1.87 2.52 10.15
CA CYS A 85 3.05 1.64 10.04
C CYS A 85 4.32 2.33 9.55
N GLY A 86 4.26 3.57 9.06
CA GLY A 86 5.46 4.27 8.58
C GLY A 86 5.98 3.74 7.24
N ILE A 87 5.09 3.23 6.38
CA ILE A 87 5.47 2.62 5.11
C ILE A 87 5.81 3.72 4.12
N GLU A 88 6.92 3.59 3.42
CA GLU A 88 7.36 4.56 2.42
C GLU A 88 7.91 3.86 1.17
N THR A 89 7.91 4.59 0.06
CA THR A 89 8.70 4.20 -1.10
C THR A 89 10.19 4.31 -0.80
N ARG A 90 11.03 3.76 -1.68
CA ARG A 90 12.49 3.85 -1.55
C ARG A 90 13.04 5.29 -1.51
N ASP A 91 12.33 6.23 -2.11
CA ASP A 91 12.66 7.66 -2.11
C ASP A 91 11.97 8.45 -0.96
N GLY A 92 11.31 7.77 -0.02
CA GLY A 92 10.71 8.38 1.18
C GLY A 92 9.33 9.00 0.96
N ARG A 93 8.64 8.68 -0.14
CA ARG A 93 7.27 9.13 -0.38
C ARG A 93 6.31 8.33 0.47
N THR A 94 5.40 9.04 1.14
CA THR A 94 4.31 8.45 1.92
C THR A 94 2.92 8.85 1.44
N GLU A 95 2.81 9.78 0.49
CA GLU A 95 1.53 10.34 0.05
C GLU A 95 1.20 9.97 -1.39
N PHE A 96 -0.04 9.53 -1.60
CA PHE A 96 -0.55 9.04 -2.87
C PHE A 96 -1.97 9.54 -3.11
N LEU A 97 -2.28 9.85 -4.37
CA LEU A 97 -3.62 10.24 -4.77
C LEU A 97 -4.35 9.01 -5.32
N VAL A 98 -5.46 8.63 -4.69
CA VAL A 98 -6.24 7.44 -5.07
C VAL A 98 -7.69 7.84 -5.29
N GLU A 99 -8.44 7.03 -6.04
CA GLU A 99 -9.89 7.21 -6.16
C GLU A 99 -10.55 6.96 -4.80
N VAL A 100 -11.58 7.73 -4.46
CA VAL A 100 -12.27 7.56 -3.18
C VAL A 100 -12.86 6.15 -3.01
N GLY A 101 -13.26 5.52 -4.12
CA GLY A 101 -13.86 4.18 -4.14
C GLY A 101 -12.88 3.04 -3.84
N THR A 102 -11.57 3.28 -3.86
CA THR A 102 -10.55 2.27 -3.51
C THR A 102 -10.16 2.31 -2.04
N VAL A 103 -10.68 3.27 -1.27
CA VAL A 103 -10.41 3.42 0.16
C VAL A 103 -11.51 2.75 0.97
N THR A 104 -11.12 1.81 1.83
CA THR A 104 -11.99 1.24 2.85
C THR A 104 -11.68 1.92 4.17
N ALA A 105 -12.72 2.32 4.92
CA ALA A 105 -12.55 2.86 6.27
C ALA A 105 -13.29 1.98 7.27
N ASP A 106 -12.56 1.46 8.25
CA ASP A 106 -13.10 0.85 9.47
C ASP A 106 -13.61 1.91 10.45
#